data_AF-A0A942ZHH6-F1
#
_entry.id   AF-A0A942ZHH6-F1
#
_cell.length_a   1.000
_cell.length_b   1.000
_cell.length_c   1.000
_cell.angle_alpha   90.00
_cell.angle_beta   90.00
_cell.angle_gamma   90.00
#
_symmetry.space_group_name_H-M   'P 1'
#
loop_
_entity.id
_entity.type
_entity.pdbx_description
1 polymer ?
#
loop_
_entity_poly.entity_id
_entity_poly.type
_entity_poly.pdbx_seq_one_letter_code
_entity_poly.pdbx_strand_id
1 'polypeptide(L)'
;KCPTDSSKGKCDFEASPGDLKYSLRTSDHNGWLLCNGRSYSSSQYPELYSAISGSFGSYLPNYSGYFLKAAATSYAYSLKTKQEAGLPNVWAKFQADGMGADLYIAGAASFTEVKKKVGPSGEGDGGYITFDASRSNSIYGRSTTVTPQNYSANVFIYAGRKKY
;
A
#
# COMPACT_ATOMS: atom_id res chain seq x y z
N LYS A 1 -9.14 18.50 31.86
CA LYS A 1 -7.81 19.02 32.24
C LYS A 1 -6.80 18.42 31.29
N CYS A 2 -5.97 19.24 30.65
CA CYS A 2 -4.85 18.75 29.86
C CYS A 2 -3.84 18.10 30.81
N PRO A 3 -3.23 16.95 30.46
CA PRO A 3 -2.32 16.25 31.37
C PRO A 3 -1.07 17.05 31.77
N THR A 4 -0.76 18.17 31.12
CA THR A 4 0.49 18.93 31.32
C THR A 4 0.32 20.44 31.40
N ASP A 5 -0.91 20.96 31.52
CA ASP A 5 -1.14 22.40 31.62
C ASP A 5 -1.94 22.75 32.88
N SER A 6 -1.28 23.45 33.81
CA SER A 6 -1.83 23.96 35.05
C SER A 6 -2.60 25.27 34.91
N SER A 7 -2.61 25.90 33.72
CA SER A 7 -3.17 27.24 33.49
C SER A 7 -4.71 27.28 33.36
N LYS A 8 -5.41 26.13 33.41
CA LYS A 8 -6.87 26.04 33.11
C LYS A 8 -7.25 26.65 31.74
N GLY A 9 -6.29 26.90 30.85
CA GLY A 9 -6.57 27.16 29.44
C GLY A 9 -7.41 26.02 28.89
N LYS A 10 -8.38 26.34 28.03
CA LYS A 10 -9.05 25.30 27.25
C LYS A 10 -7.96 24.45 26.62
N CYS A 11 -8.07 23.15 26.78
CA CYS A 11 -7.39 22.26 25.86
C CYS A 11 -7.99 22.56 24.50
N ASP A 12 -7.36 23.45 23.75
CA ASP A 12 -7.68 23.65 22.35
C ASP A 12 -7.29 22.34 21.68
N PHE A 13 -8.28 21.47 21.60
CA PHE A 13 -8.19 20.28 20.77
C PHE A 13 -8.23 20.82 19.34
N GLU A 14 -7.06 21.19 18.81
CA GLU A 14 -6.86 21.79 17.48
C GLU A 14 -7.04 20.74 16.37
N ALA A 15 -8.04 19.86 16.51
CA ALA A 15 -8.47 19.03 15.40
C ALA A 15 -9.66 19.73 14.73
N SER A 16 -9.55 19.93 13.43
CA SER A 16 -10.63 20.38 12.57
C SER A 16 -11.31 19.18 11.92
N PRO A 17 -12.64 19.21 11.69
CA PRO A 17 -13.32 18.12 11.00
C PRO A 17 -12.66 17.80 9.65
N GLY A 18 -12.29 16.54 9.46
CA GLY A 18 -11.48 16.10 8.32
C GLY A 18 -10.03 15.72 8.66
N ASP A 19 -9.51 16.17 9.80
CA ASP A 19 -8.16 15.83 10.24
C ASP A 19 -8.03 14.33 10.52
N LEU A 20 -6.85 13.79 10.23
CA LEU A 20 -6.52 12.38 10.45
C LEU A 20 -5.58 12.21 11.63
N LYS A 21 -5.73 11.09 12.34
CA LYS A 21 -4.73 10.63 13.32
C LYS A 21 -4.57 9.12 13.26
N TYR A 22 -3.45 8.66 13.81
CA TYR A 22 -3.20 7.24 14.07
C TYR A 22 -3.44 6.91 15.54
N SER A 23 -3.97 5.71 15.81
CA SER A 23 -4.15 5.21 17.17
C SER A 23 -4.20 3.68 17.18
N LEU A 24 -3.83 3.07 18.30
CA LEU A 24 -4.07 1.64 18.56
C LEU A 24 -5.51 1.35 19.00
N ARG A 25 -6.33 2.38 19.23
CA ARG A 25 -7.75 2.22 19.56
C ARG A 25 -8.48 1.53 18.41
N THR A 26 -9.50 0.74 18.73
CA THR A 26 -10.26 -0.09 17.79
C THR A 26 -11.70 0.40 17.56
N SER A 27 -12.11 1.48 18.22
CA SER A 27 -13.46 2.05 18.11
C SER A 27 -13.45 3.57 18.13
N ASP A 28 -14.54 4.17 17.66
CA ASP A 28 -14.78 5.62 17.76
C ASP A 28 -14.56 6.14 19.17
N HIS A 29 -14.07 7.37 19.30
CA HIS A 29 -13.80 7.99 20.59
C HIS A 29 -13.62 9.51 20.46
N ASN A 30 -14.16 10.29 21.41
CA ASN A 30 -13.90 11.73 21.53
C ASN A 30 -14.07 12.52 20.22
N GLY A 31 -15.10 12.22 19.42
CA GLY A 31 -15.35 12.86 18.12
C GLY A 31 -14.51 12.32 16.96
N TRP A 32 -13.67 11.31 17.19
CA TRP A 32 -12.92 10.60 16.16
C TRP A 32 -13.65 9.35 15.72
N LEU A 33 -13.84 9.21 14.42
CA LEU A 33 -14.49 8.07 13.80
C LEU A 33 -13.45 7.18 13.12
N LEU A 34 -13.58 5.87 13.28
CA LEU A 34 -12.68 4.90 12.66
C LEU A 34 -12.86 4.90 11.14
N CYS A 35 -11.77 5.05 10.37
CA CYS A 35 -11.79 5.04 8.91
C CYS A 35 -11.86 3.62 8.33
N ASN A 36 -13.03 2.99 8.44
CA ASN A 36 -13.30 1.63 7.99
C ASN A 36 -14.36 1.52 6.87
N GLY A 37 -14.72 2.63 6.23
CA GLY A 37 -15.68 2.62 5.12
C GLY A 37 -17.17 2.62 5.50
N ARG A 38 -17.52 2.54 6.79
CA ARG A 38 -18.93 2.55 7.21
C ARG A 38 -19.60 3.90 6.97
N SER A 39 -20.93 3.90 6.93
CA SER A 39 -21.72 5.13 6.90
C SER A 39 -21.66 5.89 8.22
N TYR A 40 -21.85 7.21 8.15
CA TYR A 40 -22.00 8.08 9.32
C TYR A 40 -23.19 9.03 9.13
N SER A 41 -23.68 9.61 10.23
CA SER A 41 -24.76 10.59 10.16
C SER A 41 -24.22 11.96 9.76
N SER A 42 -24.54 12.40 8.54
CA SER A 42 -24.18 13.74 8.04
C SER A 42 -24.90 14.86 8.79
N SER A 43 -26.10 14.61 9.35
CA SER A 43 -26.81 15.57 10.19
C SER A 43 -26.13 15.74 11.55
N GLN A 44 -25.58 14.65 12.11
CA GLN A 44 -24.87 14.70 13.39
C GLN A 44 -23.46 15.30 13.26
N TYR A 45 -22.85 15.20 12.06
CA TYR A 45 -21.50 15.68 11.75
C TYR A 45 -21.47 16.51 10.44
N PRO A 46 -22.14 17.68 10.42
CA PRO A 46 -22.30 18.47 9.20
C PRO A 46 -20.98 19.07 8.69
N GLU A 47 -20.06 19.41 9.59
CA GLU A 47 -18.74 19.95 9.23
C GLU A 47 -17.84 18.89 8.59
N LEU A 48 -17.89 17.64 9.11
CA LEU A 48 -17.23 16.52 8.44
C LEU A 48 -17.83 16.29 7.06
N TYR A 49 -19.16 16.28 6.96
CA TYR A 49 -19.84 16.12 5.67
C TYR A 49 -19.41 17.19 4.67
N SER A 50 -19.34 18.46 5.07
CA SER A 50 -18.79 19.53 4.23
C SER A 50 -17.34 19.24 3.78
N ALA A 51 -16.49 18.71 4.67
CA ALA A 51 -15.10 18.43 4.35
C ALA A 51 -14.88 17.24 3.40
N ILE A 52 -15.72 16.19 3.47
CA ILE A 52 -15.42 14.90 2.79
C ILE A 52 -16.46 14.44 1.77
N SER A 53 -17.67 15.02 1.76
CA SER A 53 -18.79 14.54 0.92
C SER A 53 -18.47 14.48 -0.57
N GLY A 54 -17.68 15.42 -1.10
CA GLY A 54 -17.28 15.42 -2.52
C GLY A 54 -16.47 14.19 -2.95
N SER A 55 -15.89 13.43 -2.02
CA SER A 55 -15.09 12.24 -2.32
C SER A 55 -15.68 10.95 -1.73
N PHE A 56 -16.32 11.04 -0.57
CA PHE A 56 -16.82 9.86 0.16
C PHE A 56 -18.33 9.90 0.42
N GLY A 57 -19.02 10.99 0.07
CA GLY A 57 -20.44 11.18 0.38
C GLY A 57 -20.72 11.02 1.88
N SER A 58 -21.68 10.16 2.21
CA SER A 58 -22.08 9.83 3.58
C SER A 58 -21.33 8.62 4.18
N TYR A 59 -20.20 8.25 3.58
CA TYR A 59 -19.33 7.17 4.05
C TYR A 59 -18.02 7.74 4.58
N LEU A 60 -17.45 7.07 5.58
CA LEU A 60 -16.09 7.35 6.03
C LEU A 60 -15.10 6.78 5.01
N PRO A 61 -13.87 7.33 4.91
CA PRO A 61 -12.81 6.68 4.16
C PRO A 61 -12.55 5.27 4.71
N ASN A 62 -12.14 4.34 3.85
CA ASN A 62 -11.60 3.06 4.28
C ASN A 62 -10.09 3.03 4.01
N TYR A 63 -9.30 3.17 5.07
CA TYR A 63 -7.83 3.15 4.98
C TYR A 63 -7.23 1.81 5.41
N SER A 64 -8.04 0.77 5.60
CA SER A 64 -7.58 -0.55 6.01
C SER A 64 -6.63 -1.14 4.96
N GLY A 65 -5.40 -1.46 5.36
CA GLY A 65 -4.38 -2.02 4.47
C GLY A 65 -3.69 -1.00 3.55
N TYR A 66 -4.03 0.29 3.63
CA TYR A 66 -3.41 1.34 2.83
C TYR A 66 -2.34 2.12 3.60
N PHE A 67 -1.29 2.52 2.91
CA PHE A 67 -0.35 3.53 3.38
C PHE A 67 -0.84 4.91 2.96
N LEU A 68 -0.81 5.88 3.89
CA LEU A 68 -1.08 7.27 3.54
C LEU A 68 0.19 7.94 3.03
N LYS A 69 0.07 8.63 1.89
CA LYS A 69 1.13 9.44 1.30
C LYS A 69 0.73 10.91 1.29
N ALA A 70 1.73 11.79 1.20
CA ALA A 70 1.47 13.19 0.92
C ALA A 70 0.78 13.34 -0.46
N ALA A 71 -0.16 14.27 -0.55
CA ALA A 71 -0.83 14.56 -1.81
C ALA A 71 0.15 15.15 -2.83
N ALA A 72 -0.06 14.84 -4.10
CA ALA A 72 0.62 15.51 -5.20
C ALA A 72 -0.39 16.34 -6.01
N THR A 73 0.11 17.33 -6.75
CA THR A 73 -0.71 18.30 -7.49
C THR A 73 -1.31 17.74 -8.78
N SER A 74 -0.91 16.54 -9.22
CA SER A 74 -1.51 15.88 -10.38
C SER A 74 -2.75 15.08 -9.99
N TYR A 75 -3.75 15.09 -10.89
CA TYR A 75 -5.08 14.50 -10.67
C TYR A 75 -5.04 13.01 -10.26
N ALA A 76 -4.06 12.26 -10.78
CA ALA A 76 -3.83 10.85 -10.48
C ALA A 76 -3.43 10.59 -9.01
N TYR A 77 -3.02 11.62 -8.27
CA TYR A 77 -2.47 11.52 -6.92
C TYR A 77 -3.05 12.58 -5.97
N SER A 78 -4.32 12.94 -6.22
CA SER A 78 -5.07 13.91 -5.44
C SER A 78 -5.47 13.37 -4.06
N LEU A 79 -5.73 14.29 -3.13
CA LEU A 79 -6.31 13.97 -1.83
C LEU A 79 -7.57 13.11 -2.02
N LYS A 80 -7.81 12.18 -1.08
CA LYS A 80 -9.08 11.42 -0.96
C LYS A 80 -9.35 10.38 -2.06
N THR A 81 -8.36 10.07 -2.91
CA THR A 81 -8.46 8.99 -3.90
C THR A 81 -7.67 7.75 -3.47
N LYS A 82 -8.24 6.56 -3.72
CA LYS A 82 -7.54 5.29 -3.48
C LYS A 82 -6.56 5.02 -4.61
N GLN A 83 -5.34 4.63 -4.28
CA GLN A 83 -4.34 4.19 -5.26
C GLN A 83 -3.97 2.74 -4.99
N GLU A 84 -4.10 1.87 -5.99
CA GLU A 84 -3.67 0.47 -5.87
C GLU A 84 -2.15 0.35 -5.91
N ALA A 85 -1.65 -0.79 -5.43
CA ALA A 85 -0.23 -1.12 -5.53
C ALA A 85 0.21 -1.11 -7.01
N GLY A 86 1.37 -0.51 -7.27
CA GLY A 86 1.95 -0.45 -8.61
C GLY A 86 3.46 -0.32 -8.52
N LEU A 87 4.17 -1.17 -9.24
CA LEU A 87 5.62 -1.09 -9.44
C LEU A 87 5.91 -0.87 -10.92
N PRO A 88 7.04 -0.22 -11.26
CA PRO A 88 7.54 -0.23 -12.63
C PRO A 88 7.67 -1.66 -13.17
N ASN A 89 7.56 -1.78 -14.49
CA ASN A 89 7.73 -3.07 -15.15
C ASN A 89 9.14 -3.63 -14.88
N VAL A 90 9.20 -4.93 -14.63
CA VAL A 90 10.45 -5.69 -14.53
C VAL A 90 10.51 -6.60 -15.75
N TRP A 91 11.50 -6.40 -16.61
CA TRP A 91 11.63 -7.18 -17.84
C TRP A 91 13.10 -7.53 -18.09
N ALA A 92 13.30 -8.64 -18.80
CA ALA A 92 14.60 -9.10 -19.25
C ALA A 92 14.48 -9.68 -20.67
N LYS A 93 15.55 -9.55 -21.46
CA LYS A 93 15.69 -10.19 -22.76
C LYS A 93 16.96 -11.02 -22.74
N PHE A 94 16.84 -12.31 -23.03
CA PHE A 94 17.96 -13.22 -23.13
C PHE A 94 18.10 -13.68 -24.59
N GLN A 95 19.32 -13.66 -25.11
CA GLN A 95 19.70 -14.26 -26.38
C GLN A 95 20.90 -15.16 -26.10
N ALA A 96 20.85 -16.40 -26.57
CA ALA A 96 21.96 -17.34 -26.47
C ALA A 96 22.23 -17.93 -27.85
N ASP A 97 23.46 -17.73 -28.36
CA ASP A 97 23.95 -18.30 -29.60
C ASP A 97 25.09 -19.27 -29.26
N GLY A 98 24.86 -20.57 -29.50
CA GLY A 98 25.84 -21.63 -29.24
C GLY A 98 26.28 -21.72 -27.78
N MET A 99 25.55 -22.48 -26.95
CA MET A 99 25.97 -22.76 -25.57
C MET A 99 27.15 -23.74 -25.58
N GLY A 100 28.37 -23.24 -25.84
CA GLY A 100 29.62 -23.94 -25.53
C GLY A 100 29.88 -23.93 -24.02
N ALA A 101 30.63 -24.92 -23.53
CA ALA A 101 30.78 -25.29 -22.12
C ALA A 101 30.96 -24.10 -21.13
N ASP A 102 30.33 -24.29 -19.95
CA ASP A 102 30.34 -23.49 -18.70
C ASP A 102 29.48 -22.21 -18.67
N LEU A 103 28.16 -22.38 -18.73
CA LEU A 103 27.17 -21.34 -18.41
C LEU A 103 27.14 -21.05 -16.90
N TYR A 104 27.76 -19.94 -16.47
CA TYR A 104 27.69 -19.47 -15.08
C TYR A 104 26.37 -18.75 -14.80
N ILE A 105 25.56 -19.33 -13.90
CA ILE A 105 24.27 -18.77 -13.49
C ILE A 105 24.20 -18.67 -11.97
N ALA A 106 23.84 -17.49 -11.48
CA ALA A 106 23.72 -17.19 -10.06
C ALA A 106 22.55 -16.25 -9.77
N GLY A 107 22.22 -16.11 -8.48
CA GLY A 107 21.14 -15.24 -8.01
C GLY A 107 19.76 -15.70 -8.50
N ALA A 108 18.96 -14.77 -9.01
CA ALA A 108 17.57 -15.00 -9.37
C ALA A 108 17.40 -15.84 -10.65
N ALA A 109 18.43 -15.93 -11.49
CA ALA A 109 18.39 -16.72 -12.72
C ALA A 109 18.77 -18.18 -12.45
N SER A 110 18.06 -19.14 -13.05
CA SER A 110 18.38 -20.56 -13.05
C SER A 110 18.35 -21.12 -14.46
N PHE A 111 19.12 -22.18 -14.71
CA PHE A 111 19.04 -22.95 -15.95
C PHE A 111 18.50 -24.34 -15.68
N THR A 112 17.53 -24.74 -16.50
CA THR A 112 17.04 -26.11 -16.55
C THR A 112 17.39 -26.67 -17.91
N GLU A 113 18.29 -27.65 -17.93
CA GLU A 113 18.64 -28.39 -19.13
C GLU A 113 17.41 -29.16 -19.65
N VAL A 114 17.22 -29.16 -20.96
CA VAL A 114 16.25 -30.03 -21.63
C VAL A 114 16.98 -30.94 -22.61
N LYS A 115 16.38 -32.10 -22.89
CA LYS A 115 16.97 -33.10 -23.77
C LYS A 115 17.45 -32.47 -25.08
N LYS A 116 18.62 -32.94 -25.53
CA LYS A 116 19.26 -32.56 -26.79
C LYS A 116 18.25 -32.51 -27.93
N LYS A 117 18.31 -31.43 -28.71
CA LYS A 117 17.62 -31.38 -30.00
C LYS A 117 18.58 -31.88 -31.07
N VAL A 118 18.19 -32.94 -31.77
CA VAL A 118 18.93 -33.46 -32.93
C VAL A 118 18.41 -32.74 -34.17
N GLY A 119 19.27 -31.96 -34.82
CA GLY A 119 19.00 -31.31 -36.09
C GLY A 119 19.80 -31.94 -37.24
N PRO A 120 19.51 -31.57 -38.50
CA PRO A 120 20.24 -32.07 -39.67
C PRO A 120 21.74 -31.77 -39.65
N SER A 121 22.20 -30.85 -38.80
CA SER A 121 23.59 -30.44 -38.61
C SER A 121 24.23 -30.95 -37.30
N GLY A 122 23.58 -31.83 -36.54
CA GLY A 122 24.13 -32.44 -35.32
C GLY A 122 23.26 -32.30 -34.06
N GLU A 123 23.78 -32.76 -32.93
CA GLU A 123 23.16 -32.59 -31.61
C GLU A 123 23.54 -31.24 -31.00
N GLY A 124 22.55 -30.53 -30.45
CA GLY A 124 22.79 -29.34 -29.63
C GLY A 124 22.14 -29.48 -28.26
N ASP A 125 22.87 -29.09 -27.21
CA ASP A 125 22.34 -28.97 -25.86
C ASP A 125 21.47 -27.70 -25.77
N GLY A 126 20.35 -27.79 -25.04
CA GLY A 126 19.40 -26.69 -24.90
C GLY A 126 18.83 -26.64 -23.49
N GLY A 127 18.27 -25.50 -23.12
CA GLY A 127 17.64 -25.34 -21.81
C GLY A 127 16.85 -24.06 -21.69
N TYR A 128 16.10 -23.97 -20.60
CA TYR A 128 15.35 -22.77 -20.23
C TYR A 128 16.13 -21.98 -19.18
N ILE A 129 16.27 -20.68 -19.42
CA ILE A 129 16.61 -19.75 -18.36
C ILE A 129 15.30 -19.31 -17.71
N THR A 130 15.20 -19.50 -16.41
CA THR A 130 14.07 -19.04 -15.59
C THR A 130 14.54 -17.93 -14.67
N PHE A 131 13.66 -16.97 -14.39
CA PHE A 131 13.90 -15.91 -13.42
C PHE A 131 12.94 -16.09 -12.24
N ASP A 132 13.51 -16.29 -11.05
CA ASP A 132 12.80 -16.32 -9.78
C ASP A 132 13.61 -15.53 -8.73
N ALA A 133 13.13 -14.35 -8.38
CA ALA A 133 13.79 -13.47 -7.42
C ALA A 133 13.89 -14.08 -6.00
N SER A 134 13.02 -15.04 -5.65
CA SER A 134 13.04 -15.68 -4.32
C SER A 134 14.32 -16.48 -4.07
N ARG A 135 15.00 -16.93 -5.13
CA ARG A 135 16.29 -17.61 -5.07
C ARG A 135 17.43 -16.70 -4.60
N SER A 136 17.32 -15.39 -4.81
CA SER A 136 18.30 -14.42 -4.30
C SER A 136 17.99 -13.99 -2.86
N ASN A 137 16.70 -13.90 -2.51
CA ASN A 137 16.26 -13.48 -1.17
C ASN A 137 14.81 -13.92 -0.92
N SER A 138 14.55 -14.56 0.21
CA SER A 138 13.23 -15.08 0.58
C SER A 138 12.16 -14.00 0.83
N ILE A 139 12.52 -12.71 0.80
CA ILE A 139 11.53 -11.62 0.82
C ILE A 139 10.71 -11.55 -0.48
N TYR A 140 11.27 -11.98 -1.61
CA TYR A 140 10.55 -12.04 -2.87
C TYR A 140 9.62 -13.27 -2.89
N GLY A 141 8.39 -13.10 -3.38
CA GLY A 141 7.37 -14.15 -3.36
C GLY A 141 6.70 -14.38 -2.00
N ARG A 142 7.13 -13.68 -0.93
CA ARG A 142 6.54 -13.82 0.42
C ARG A 142 5.14 -13.22 0.57
N SER A 143 4.76 -12.31 -0.32
CA SER A 143 3.43 -11.68 -0.40
C SER A 143 2.98 -11.65 -1.86
N THR A 144 1.68 -11.74 -2.09
CA THR A 144 1.07 -11.63 -3.43
C THR A 144 0.93 -10.18 -3.91
N THR A 145 1.25 -9.21 -3.04
CA THR A 145 1.28 -7.77 -3.36
C THR A 145 2.51 -7.11 -2.72
N VAL A 146 2.75 -5.83 -3.05
CA VAL A 146 3.84 -5.06 -2.46
C VAL A 146 3.56 -4.82 -0.99
N THR A 147 4.36 -5.42 -0.12
CA THR A 147 4.23 -5.24 1.34
C THR A 147 5.59 -4.84 1.93
N PRO A 148 5.83 -3.54 2.13
CA PRO A 148 6.99 -3.07 2.90
C PRO A 148 6.90 -3.58 4.34
N GLN A 149 8.05 -3.71 5.01
CA GLN A 149 8.05 -3.93 6.46
C GLN A 149 7.32 -2.77 7.14
N ASN A 150 6.31 -3.08 7.95
CA ASN A 150 5.47 -2.07 8.57
C ASN A 150 4.93 -2.53 9.93
N TYR A 151 4.61 -1.55 10.77
CA TYR A 151 3.67 -1.70 11.88
C TYR A 151 2.39 -0.96 11.52
N SER A 152 1.24 -1.56 11.85
CA SER A 152 -0.07 -0.98 11.55
C SER A 152 -0.68 -0.29 12.77
N ALA A 153 -1.33 0.84 12.52
CA ALA A 153 -2.20 1.53 13.47
C ALA A 153 -3.51 1.90 12.78
N ASN A 154 -4.59 2.02 13.55
CA ASN A 154 -5.88 2.42 13.00
C ASN A 154 -5.86 3.91 12.68
N VAL A 155 -6.41 4.25 11.51
CA VAL A 155 -6.61 5.64 11.10
C VAL A 155 -7.99 6.09 11.53
N PHE A 156 -8.04 7.26 12.15
CA PHE A 156 -9.29 7.92 12.53
C PHE A 156 -9.39 9.28 11.86
N ILE A 157 -10.62 9.70 11.57
CA ILE A 157 -10.94 11.03 11.09
C ILE A 157 -11.72 11.80 12.16
N TYR A 158 -11.34 13.05 12.42
CA TYR A 158 -12.07 13.88 13.35
C TYR A 158 -13.38 14.35 12.71
N ALA A 159 -14.48 14.12 13.39
CA ALA A 159 -15.81 14.49 12.93
C ALA A 159 -16.36 15.73 13.67
N GLY A 160 -15.66 16.21 14.69
CA GLY A 160 -16.17 17.22 15.62
C GLY A 160 -17.01 16.61 16.75
N ARG A 161 -17.59 17.48 17.56
CA ARG A 161 -18.52 17.08 18.63
C ARG A 161 -19.87 16.72 18.01
N LYS A 162 -20.53 15.68 18.54
CA LYS A 162 -21.90 15.32 18.13
C LYS A 162 -22.81 16.54 18.34
N LYS A 163 -23.53 16.94 17.29
CA LYS A 163 -24.67 17.85 17.40
C LYS A 163 -25.92 17.02 17.68
N TYR A 164 -26.75 17.48 18.60
CA TYR A 164 -28.04 16.86 18.97
C TYR A 164 -29.17 17.50 18.18
#